data_AF-A0A1D2TYI7-F1
#
_entry.id   AF-A0A1D2TYI7-F1
#
_cell.length_a   1.000
_cell.length_b   1.000
_cell.length_c   1.000
_cell.angle_alpha   90.00
_cell.angle_beta   90.00
_cell.angle_gamma   90.00
#
_symmetry.space_group_name_H-M   'P 1'
#
loop_
_entity.id
_entity.type
_entity.pdbx_description
1 polymer ?
#
loop_
_entity_poly.entity_id
_entity_poly.type
_entity_poly.pdbx_seq_one_letter_code
_entity_poly.pdbx_strand_id
1 'polypeptide(L)'
;MSLLALQRDMRDWLVRADMAAAARIQSSSEVGFAVYQNNYRSQLVTCLQGSFARTRAWIGEERFLHAASHHIDDVPPSSWTLDAYAHDFPATLARLHPHDPEIAEIACLELGLEELFISADGPAVALDHLHDIDWECALLTFQRSMDLVDLKTNAFAIWSALVAGEEPPASQYLGTPETALLWRQDEQCRV
;
A
#
# COMPACT_ATOMS: atom_id res chain seq x y z
N MET A 1 25.04 3.77 -27.76
CA MET A 1 23.69 3.69 -27.16
C MET A 1 23.36 5.06 -26.56
N SER A 2 22.12 5.56 -26.68
CA SER A 2 21.71 6.79 -25.97
C SER A 2 21.41 6.48 -24.50
N LEU A 3 21.46 7.48 -23.62
CA LEU A 3 21.09 7.31 -22.21
C LEU A 3 19.68 6.75 -22.05
N LEU A 4 18.73 7.24 -22.86
CA LEU A 4 17.35 6.77 -22.85
C LEU A 4 17.24 5.29 -23.23
N ALA A 5 18.02 4.83 -24.22
CA ALA A 5 18.04 3.41 -24.62
C ALA A 5 18.62 2.53 -23.51
N LEU A 6 19.71 2.99 -22.85
CA LEU A 6 20.31 2.29 -21.71
C LEU A 6 19.33 2.17 -20.54
N GLN A 7 18.62 3.25 -20.20
CA GLN A 7 17.63 3.25 -19.12
C GLN A 7 16.46 2.31 -19.39
N ARG A 8 15.99 2.25 -20.64
CA ARG A 8 14.93 1.31 -21.05
C ARG A 8 15.39 -0.14 -20.96
N ASP A 9 16.56 -0.44 -21.49
CA ASP A 9 17.12 -1.79 -21.41
C ASP A 9 17.34 -2.20 -19.94
N MET A 10 17.85 -1.29 -19.08
CA MET A 10 18.03 -1.57 -17.65
C MET A 10 16.70 -1.85 -16.94
N ARG A 11 15.65 -1.06 -17.23
CA ARG A 11 14.31 -1.26 -16.67
C ARG A 11 13.72 -2.60 -17.13
N ASP A 12 13.80 -2.90 -18.43
CA ASP A 12 13.21 -4.11 -18.99
C ASP A 12 13.93 -5.36 -18.46
N TRP A 13 15.26 -5.30 -18.29
CA TRP A 13 16.02 -6.33 -17.60
C TRP A 13 15.61 -6.46 -16.13
N LEU A 14 15.51 -5.35 -15.39
CA LEU A 14 15.21 -5.37 -13.96
C LEU A 14 13.82 -5.97 -13.66
N VAL A 15 12.82 -5.55 -14.43
CA VAL A 15 11.42 -5.95 -14.25
C VAL A 15 11.12 -7.34 -14.82
N ARG A 16 11.68 -7.68 -15.99
CA ARG A 16 11.29 -8.90 -16.73
C ARG A 16 12.38 -9.95 -16.84
N ALA A 17 13.54 -9.72 -16.24
CA ALA A 17 14.74 -10.52 -16.49
C ALA A 17 15.07 -10.64 -17.99
N ASP A 18 14.79 -9.60 -18.79
CA ASP A 18 15.04 -9.62 -20.24
C ASP A 18 16.54 -9.72 -20.53
N MET A 19 16.98 -10.93 -20.91
CA MET A 19 18.37 -11.22 -21.21
C MET A 19 18.85 -10.55 -22.50
N ALA A 20 17.95 -10.24 -23.44
CA ALA A 20 18.32 -9.48 -24.63
C ALA A 20 18.60 -8.02 -24.27
N ALA A 21 17.84 -7.45 -23.32
CA ALA A 21 18.14 -6.14 -22.74
C ALA A 21 19.47 -6.17 -21.96
N ALA A 22 19.70 -7.20 -21.14
CA ALA A 22 20.97 -7.39 -20.43
C ALA A 22 22.18 -7.43 -21.38
N ALA A 23 22.08 -8.17 -22.48
CA ALA A 23 23.15 -8.28 -23.48
C ALA A 23 23.48 -6.93 -24.15
N ARG A 24 22.47 -6.06 -24.34
CA ARG A 24 22.66 -4.71 -24.91
C ARG A 24 23.33 -3.76 -23.94
N ILE A 25 23.10 -3.90 -22.63
CA ILE A 25 23.70 -3.04 -21.59
C ILE A 25 25.22 -3.20 -21.52
N GLN A 26 25.81 -4.24 -22.14
CA GLN A 26 27.26 -4.51 -22.18
C GLN A 26 27.89 -4.43 -20.79
N SER A 27 27.78 -5.51 -20.01
CA SER A 27 28.60 -5.69 -18.82
C SER A 27 29.14 -7.12 -18.76
N SER A 28 30.45 -7.21 -18.57
CA SER A 28 31.25 -8.43 -18.44
C SER A 28 31.05 -9.16 -17.10
N SER A 29 29.88 -9.02 -16.46
CA SER A 29 29.58 -9.68 -15.19
C SER A 29 28.09 -9.98 -15.04
N GLU A 30 27.65 -11.12 -15.61
CA GLU A 30 26.33 -11.70 -15.39
C GLU A 30 26.01 -11.86 -13.89
N VAL A 31 27.05 -12.14 -13.09
CA VAL A 31 26.95 -12.28 -11.62
C VAL A 31 26.49 -10.97 -10.95
N GLY A 32 27.01 -9.82 -11.38
CA GLY A 32 26.63 -8.53 -10.80
C GLY A 32 25.16 -8.17 -11.06
N PHE A 33 24.65 -8.53 -12.24
CA PHE A 33 23.24 -8.35 -12.59
C PHE A 33 22.33 -9.22 -11.73
N ALA A 34 22.64 -10.52 -11.58
CA ALA A 34 21.84 -11.42 -10.75
C ALA A 34 21.74 -10.92 -9.28
N VAL A 35 22.85 -10.42 -8.72
CA VAL A 35 22.87 -9.83 -7.37
C VAL A 35 21.99 -8.58 -7.30
N TYR A 36 22.07 -7.70 -8.29
CA TYR A 36 21.27 -6.48 -8.32
C TYR A 36 19.76 -6.78 -8.43
N GLN A 37 19.38 -7.74 -9.28
CA GLN A 37 17.98 -8.14 -9.42
C GLN A 37 17.44 -8.77 -8.13
N ASN A 38 18.25 -9.60 -7.46
CA ASN A 38 17.88 -10.15 -6.16
C ASN A 38 17.66 -9.04 -5.13
N ASN A 39 18.60 -8.09 -5.01
CA ASN A 39 18.46 -6.96 -4.11
C ASN A 39 17.20 -6.13 -4.40
N TYR A 40 16.91 -5.88 -5.68
CA TYR A 40 15.70 -5.18 -6.09
C TYR A 40 14.44 -5.91 -5.62
N ARG A 41 14.29 -7.21 -5.90
CA ARG A 41 13.12 -7.99 -5.46
C ARG A 41 13.03 -8.05 -3.93
N SER A 42 14.16 -8.26 -3.25
CA SER A 42 14.22 -8.31 -1.79
C SER A 42 13.76 -6.98 -1.17
N GLN A 43 14.15 -5.84 -1.72
CA GLN A 43 13.72 -4.53 -1.24
C GLN A 43 12.22 -4.32 -1.41
N LEU A 44 11.64 -4.76 -2.53
CA LEU A 44 10.20 -4.70 -2.76
C LEU A 44 9.43 -5.58 -1.78
N VAL A 45 9.90 -6.81 -1.52
CA VAL A 45 9.31 -7.69 -0.49
C VAL A 45 9.37 -7.01 0.88
N THR A 46 10.52 -6.46 1.26
CA THR A 46 10.69 -5.77 2.55
C THR A 46 9.77 -4.56 2.68
N CYS A 47 9.58 -3.79 1.61
CA CYS A 47 8.61 -2.68 1.58
C CYS A 47 7.20 -3.19 1.89
N LEU A 48 6.71 -4.20 1.18
CA LEU A 48 5.38 -4.77 1.41
C LEU A 48 5.25 -5.34 2.84
N GLN A 49 6.27 -6.04 3.34
CA GLN A 49 6.26 -6.57 4.72
C GLN A 49 6.19 -5.48 5.79
N GLY A 50 6.81 -4.33 5.54
CA GLY A 50 6.75 -3.16 6.41
C GLY A 50 5.36 -2.53 6.40
N SER A 51 4.80 -2.33 5.19
CA SER A 51 3.52 -1.66 4.99
C SER A 51 2.30 -2.45 5.46
N PHE A 52 2.37 -3.79 5.39
CA PHE A 52 1.21 -4.67 5.61
C PHE A 52 1.46 -5.67 6.73
N ALA A 53 2.01 -5.20 7.85
CA ALA A 53 2.43 -6.07 8.94
C ALA A 53 1.26 -6.82 9.58
N ARG A 54 0.05 -6.24 9.64
CA ARG A 54 -1.13 -6.87 10.26
C ARG A 54 -1.78 -7.81 9.26
N THR A 55 -1.88 -7.44 7.98
CA THR A 55 -2.27 -8.38 6.93
C THR A 55 -1.36 -9.61 6.94
N ARG A 56 -0.03 -9.42 7.04
CA ARG A 56 0.94 -10.52 7.13
C ARG A 56 0.72 -11.39 8.37
N ALA A 57 0.49 -10.79 9.52
CA ALA A 57 0.19 -11.52 10.75
C ALA A 57 -1.11 -12.34 10.63
N TRP A 58 -2.14 -11.80 9.98
CA TRP A 58 -3.43 -12.46 9.76
C TRP A 58 -3.32 -13.67 8.83
N ILE A 59 -2.71 -13.51 7.66
CA ILE A 59 -2.69 -14.56 6.63
C ILE A 59 -1.51 -15.52 6.78
N GLY A 60 -0.50 -15.15 7.57
CA GLY A 60 0.73 -15.91 7.76
C GLY A 60 1.80 -15.64 6.70
N GLU A 61 3.06 -15.89 7.08
CA GLU A 61 4.25 -15.55 6.28
C GLU A 61 4.25 -16.18 4.88
N GLU A 62 3.87 -17.46 4.75
CA GLU A 62 3.91 -18.16 3.45
C GLU A 62 2.92 -17.57 2.45
N ARG A 63 1.66 -17.36 2.87
CA ARG A 63 0.62 -16.74 2.02
C ARG A 63 1.01 -15.31 1.65
N PHE A 64 1.56 -14.56 2.60
CA PHE A 64 2.01 -13.20 2.35
C PHE A 64 3.16 -13.14 1.34
N LEU A 65 4.20 -13.98 1.50
CA LEU A 65 5.32 -14.03 0.57
C LEU A 65 4.90 -14.47 -0.84
N HIS A 66 3.93 -15.39 -0.93
CA HIS A 66 3.34 -15.77 -2.21
C HIS A 66 2.63 -14.58 -2.87
N ALA A 67 1.80 -13.84 -2.13
CA ALA A 67 1.13 -12.65 -2.64
C ALA A 67 2.11 -11.54 -3.04
N ALA A 68 3.13 -11.27 -2.23
CA ALA A 68 4.18 -10.30 -2.51
C ALA A 68 4.95 -10.66 -3.79
N SER A 69 5.28 -11.94 -3.98
CA SER A 69 5.97 -12.41 -5.19
C SER A 69 5.13 -12.17 -6.45
N HIS A 70 3.84 -12.53 -6.42
CA HIS A 70 2.92 -12.25 -7.51
C HIS A 70 2.74 -10.76 -7.78
N HIS A 71 2.67 -9.94 -6.73
CA HIS A 71 2.59 -8.49 -6.89
C HIS A 71 3.81 -7.92 -7.60
N ILE A 72 5.01 -8.34 -7.21
CA ILE A 72 6.27 -7.87 -7.81
C ILE A 72 6.37 -8.24 -9.30
N ASP A 73 5.86 -9.40 -9.67
CA ASP A 73 5.88 -9.86 -11.06
C ASP A 73 4.84 -9.14 -11.93
N ASP A 74 3.64 -8.88 -11.40
CA ASP A 74 2.51 -8.32 -12.14
C ASP A 74 2.47 -6.78 -12.11
N VAL A 75 2.98 -6.16 -11.04
CA VAL A 75 2.87 -4.73 -10.73
C VAL A 75 4.25 -4.16 -10.41
N PRO A 76 5.03 -3.74 -11.42
CA PRO A 76 6.33 -3.12 -11.19
C PRO A 76 6.17 -1.70 -10.61
N PRO A 77 7.15 -1.22 -9.81
CA PRO A 77 7.18 0.16 -9.33
C PRO A 77 7.08 1.17 -10.48
N SER A 78 6.21 2.16 -10.31
CA SER A 78 5.92 3.21 -11.29
C SER A 78 6.28 4.62 -10.80
N SER A 79 6.70 4.75 -9.55
CA SER A 79 7.06 6.01 -8.88
C SER A 79 8.55 6.08 -8.58
N TRP A 80 9.02 7.30 -8.29
CA TRP A 80 10.40 7.56 -7.88
C TRP A 80 10.63 7.25 -6.38
N THR A 81 9.57 7.16 -5.58
CA THR A 81 9.63 6.75 -4.17
C THR A 81 9.11 5.32 -3.99
N LEU A 82 9.71 4.60 -3.03
CA LEU A 82 9.28 3.27 -2.64
C LEU A 82 7.97 3.29 -1.84
N ASP A 83 7.66 4.40 -1.16
CA ASP A 83 6.43 4.54 -0.35
C ASP A 83 5.16 4.34 -1.20
N ALA A 84 5.22 4.73 -2.48
CA ALA A 84 4.10 4.58 -3.40
C ALA A 84 3.91 3.12 -3.89
N TYR A 85 4.86 2.22 -3.61
CA TYR A 85 4.82 0.86 -4.14
C TYR A 85 3.72 0.01 -3.51
N ALA A 86 3.41 0.25 -2.23
CA ALA A 86 2.39 -0.47 -1.49
C ALA A 86 0.96 -0.25 -2.02
N HIS A 87 0.72 0.83 -2.77
CA HIS A 87 -0.61 1.31 -3.16
C HIS A 87 -1.50 0.24 -3.84
N ASP A 88 -0.93 -0.53 -4.76
CA ASP A 88 -1.68 -1.52 -5.55
C ASP A 88 -1.74 -2.92 -4.89
N PHE A 89 -1.14 -3.08 -3.71
CA PHE A 89 -1.05 -4.38 -3.05
C PHE A 89 -2.40 -4.91 -2.52
N PRO A 90 -3.30 -4.09 -1.92
CA PRO A 90 -4.63 -4.54 -1.53
C PRO A 90 -5.44 -5.12 -2.70
N ALA A 91 -5.33 -4.53 -3.90
CA ALA A 91 -5.97 -5.04 -5.11
C ALA A 91 -5.39 -6.41 -5.53
N THR A 92 -4.10 -6.62 -5.33
CA THR A 92 -3.45 -7.92 -5.58
C THR A 92 -3.94 -8.98 -4.58
N LEU A 93 -4.05 -8.64 -3.30
CA LEU A 93 -4.60 -9.52 -2.27
C LEU A 93 -6.04 -9.90 -2.57
N ALA A 94 -6.89 -8.94 -2.96
CA ALA A 94 -8.28 -9.20 -3.33
C ALA A 94 -8.40 -10.19 -4.51
N ARG A 95 -7.51 -10.07 -5.51
CA ARG A 95 -7.47 -10.98 -6.67
C ARG A 95 -7.00 -12.39 -6.29
N LEU A 96 -6.01 -12.52 -5.41
CA LEU A 96 -5.46 -13.81 -5.00
C LEU A 96 -6.34 -14.53 -3.95
N HIS A 97 -7.13 -13.78 -3.20
CA HIS A 97 -7.99 -14.30 -2.13
C HIS A 97 -9.46 -13.86 -2.29
N PRO A 98 -10.14 -14.21 -3.40
CA PRO A 98 -11.51 -13.76 -3.68
C PRO A 98 -12.56 -14.31 -2.69
N HIS A 99 -12.20 -15.33 -1.91
CA HIS A 99 -13.09 -15.94 -0.91
C HIS A 99 -12.85 -15.44 0.52
N ASP A 100 -11.77 -14.68 0.74
CA ASP A 100 -11.35 -14.13 2.04
C ASP A 100 -11.22 -12.59 1.93
N PRO A 101 -12.33 -11.85 1.69
CA PRO A 101 -12.27 -10.42 1.41
C PRO A 101 -11.72 -9.58 2.57
N GLU A 102 -11.76 -10.09 3.80
CA GLU A 102 -11.19 -9.41 4.96
C GLU A 102 -9.69 -9.16 4.79
N ILE A 103 -8.98 -10.00 4.03
CA ILE A 103 -7.53 -9.86 3.80
C ILE A 103 -7.24 -8.54 3.10
N ALA A 104 -8.00 -8.23 2.04
CA ALA A 104 -7.86 -7.00 1.30
C ALA A 104 -8.36 -5.80 2.11
N GLU A 105 -9.45 -5.96 2.86
CA GLU A 105 -9.99 -4.89 3.71
C GLU A 105 -9.02 -4.50 4.84
N ILE A 106 -8.35 -5.47 5.49
CA ILE A 106 -7.28 -5.21 6.47
C ILE A 106 -6.12 -4.45 5.80
N ALA A 107 -5.72 -4.85 4.59
CA ALA A 107 -4.66 -4.19 3.86
C ALA A 107 -5.03 -2.75 3.46
N CYS A 108 -6.30 -2.49 3.08
CA CYS A 108 -6.78 -1.13 2.83
C CYS A 108 -6.72 -0.24 4.07
N LEU A 109 -7.00 -0.78 5.26
CA LEU A 109 -6.86 -0.03 6.52
C LEU A 109 -5.40 0.34 6.79
N GLU A 110 -4.45 -0.61 6.64
CA GLU A 110 -3.02 -0.30 6.80
C GLU A 110 -2.54 0.72 5.77
N LEU A 111 -2.88 0.54 4.48
CA LEU A 111 -2.51 1.46 3.42
C LEU A 111 -3.04 2.87 3.68
N GLY A 112 -4.33 3.01 4.00
CA GLY A 112 -4.95 4.31 4.25
C GLY A 112 -4.29 5.03 5.44
N LEU A 113 -3.93 4.31 6.51
CA LEU A 113 -3.22 4.91 7.65
C LEU A 113 -1.80 5.37 7.28
N GLU A 114 -1.09 4.63 6.44
CA GLU A 114 0.24 5.03 5.94
C GLU A 114 0.16 6.25 5.01
N GLU A 115 -0.79 6.27 4.09
CA GLU A 115 -1.00 7.40 3.16
C GLU A 115 -1.40 8.67 3.93
N LEU A 116 -2.23 8.54 4.97
CA LEU A 116 -2.61 9.65 5.84
C LEU A 116 -1.45 10.19 6.66
N PHE A 117 -0.53 9.33 7.09
CA PHE A 117 0.65 9.73 7.87
C PHE A 117 1.56 10.68 7.08
N ILE A 118 1.72 10.43 5.77
CA ILE A 118 2.55 11.27 4.89
C ILE A 118 1.75 12.36 4.15
N SER A 119 0.42 12.38 4.30
CA SER A 119 -0.45 13.36 3.64
C SER A 119 -0.12 14.78 4.08
N ALA A 120 -0.21 15.74 3.17
CA ALA A 120 0.06 17.15 3.48
C ALA A 120 -1.00 17.73 4.44
N ASP A 121 -0.55 18.51 5.41
CA ASP A 121 -1.44 19.26 6.31
C ASP A 121 -2.30 20.25 5.52
N GLY A 122 -3.57 20.34 5.89
CA GLY A 122 -4.49 21.37 5.41
C GLY A 122 -4.52 22.58 6.35
N PRO A 123 -4.80 23.79 5.84
CA PRO A 123 -5.03 24.92 6.72
C PRO A 123 -6.28 24.69 7.58
N ALA A 124 -6.13 24.72 8.90
CA ALA A 124 -7.25 24.64 9.82
C ALA A 124 -8.05 25.95 9.82
N VAL A 125 -9.38 25.84 9.78
CA VAL A 125 -10.26 27.00 10.00
C VAL A 125 -10.32 27.27 11.49
N ALA A 126 -9.80 28.42 11.92
CA ALA A 126 -9.88 28.84 13.30
C ALA A 126 -11.33 29.19 13.68
N LEU A 127 -11.73 28.89 14.92
CA LEU A 127 -13.10 29.12 15.42
C LEU A 127 -13.55 30.58 15.27
N ASP A 128 -12.62 31.50 15.45
CA ASP A 128 -12.83 32.94 15.28
C ASP A 128 -13.02 33.34 13.81
N HIS A 129 -12.67 32.53 12.83
CA HIS A 129 -12.99 32.79 11.41
C HIS A 129 -14.36 32.25 10.98
N LEU A 130 -15.04 31.43 11.81
CA LEU A 130 -16.32 30.82 11.44
C LEU A 130 -17.46 31.84 11.33
N HIS A 131 -17.38 32.97 12.04
CA HIS A 131 -18.41 34.02 11.98
C HIS A 131 -18.42 34.80 10.66
N ASP A 132 -17.30 34.81 9.94
CA ASP A 132 -17.15 35.48 8.64
C ASP A 132 -17.60 34.60 7.46
N ILE A 133 -17.91 33.32 7.71
CA ILE A 133 -18.36 32.38 6.69
C ILE A 133 -19.84 32.63 6.39
N ASP A 134 -20.14 32.90 5.12
CA ASP A 134 -21.51 32.85 4.60
C ASP A 134 -21.95 31.38 4.46
N TRP A 135 -22.70 30.91 5.46
CA TRP A 135 -23.20 29.54 5.52
C TRP A 135 -24.27 29.21 4.47
N GLU A 136 -24.88 30.21 3.81
CA GLU A 136 -25.82 29.93 2.70
C GLU A 136 -25.10 29.42 1.45
N CYS A 137 -23.82 29.79 1.28
CA CYS A 137 -23.01 29.45 0.11
C CYS A 137 -21.76 28.61 0.44
N ALA A 138 -21.53 28.28 1.72
CA ALA A 138 -20.36 27.51 2.14
C ALA A 138 -20.36 26.09 1.57
N LEU A 139 -19.20 25.67 1.05
CA LEU A 139 -18.96 24.30 0.61
C LEU A 139 -18.04 23.62 1.62
N LEU A 140 -18.53 22.54 2.23
CA LEU A 140 -17.73 21.68 3.09
C LEU A 140 -16.99 20.67 2.23
N THR A 141 -15.67 20.61 2.40
CA THR A 141 -14.80 19.62 1.73
C THR A 141 -14.08 18.82 2.79
N PHE A 142 -13.86 17.53 2.52
CA PHE A 142 -13.00 16.72 3.37
C PHE A 142 -11.55 17.21 3.30
N GLN A 143 -10.88 17.19 4.44
CA GLN A 143 -9.45 17.49 4.46
C GLN A 143 -8.67 16.33 3.85
N ARG A 144 -7.47 16.63 3.31
CA ARG A 144 -6.59 15.61 2.69
C ARG A 144 -6.06 14.57 3.67
N SER A 145 -6.18 14.81 4.97
CA SER A 145 -5.81 13.87 6.01
C SER A 145 -7.03 13.09 6.53
N MET A 146 -7.93 12.73 5.63
CA MET A 146 -9.09 11.91 5.90
C MET A 146 -9.32 10.93 4.73
N ASP A 147 -9.69 9.70 5.04
CA ASP A 147 -10.04 8.67 4.06
C ASP A 147 -11.19 7.78 4.59
N LEU A 148 -11.89 7.10 3.68
CA LEU A 148 -13.01 6.23 3.99
C LEU A 148 -12.77 4.83 3.39
N VAL A 149 -12.77 3.82 4.25
CA VAL A 149 -12.62 2.42 3.83
C VAL A 149 -13.92 1.67 4.04
N ASP A 150 -14.50 1.17 2.96
CA ASP A 150 -15.71 0.35 3.01
C ASP A 150 -15.38 -1.09 3.42
N LEU A 151 -16.12 -1.60 4.41
CA LEU A 151 -15.92 -2.90 5.03
C LEU A 151 -17.18 -3.76 4.88
N LYS A 152 -17.03 -4.91 4.23
CA LYS A 152 -18.06 -5.95 4.15
C LYS A 152 -17.87 -7.01 5.21
N THR A 153 -16.71 -7.03 5.86
CA THR A 153 -16.34 -7.99 6.90
C THR A 153 -15.99 -7.29 8.21
N ASN A 154 -15.80 -8.07 9.27
CA ASN A 154 -15.25 -7.58 10.54
C ASN A 154 -13.73 -7.28 10.48
N ALA A 155 -13.18 -6.92 9.31
CA ALA A 155 -11.77 -6.61 9.10
C ALA A 155 -11.22 -5.59 10.09
N PHE A 156 -11.99 -4.54 10.46
CA PHE A 156 -11.55 -3.58 11.47
C PHE A 156 -11.36 -4.22 12.85
N ALA A 157 -12.25 -5.13 13.26
CA ALA A 157 -12.12 -5.83 14.54
C ALA A 157 -10.90 -6.77 14.55
N ILE A 158 -10.64 -7.45 13.43
CA ILE A 158 -9.44 -8.28 13.24
C ILE A 158 -8.18 -7.41 13.32
N TRP A 159 -8.14 -6.34 12.53
CA TRP A 159 -7.01 -5.40 12.50
C TRP A 159 -6.74 -4.80 13.89
N SER A 160 -7.78 -4.34 14.59
CA SER A 160 -7.67 -3.75 15.93
C SER A 160 -7.10 -4.72 16.95
N ALA A 161 -7.57 -5.98 16.97
CA ALA A 161 -7.01 -7.02 17.83
C ALA A 161 -5.53 -7.30 17.52
N LEU A 162 -5.16 -7.36 16.23
CA LEU A 162 -3.76 -7.54 15.80
C LEU A 162 -2.87 -6.36 16.22
N VAL A 163 -3.38 -5.13 16.18
CA VAL A 163 -2.67 -3.94 16.69
C VAL A 163 -2.48 -4.01 18.21
N ALA A 164 -3.50 -4.48 18.94
CA ALA A 164 -3.44 -4.67 20.39
C ALA A 164 -2.59 -5.87 20.84
N GLY A 165 -2.20 -6.75 19.92
CA GLY A 165 -1.52 -8.02 20.24
C GLY A 165 -2.45 -9.05 20.89
N GLU A 166 -3.76 -8.91 20.66
CA GLU A 166 -4.80 -9.81 21.16
C GLU A 166 -5.14 -10.88 20.12
N GLU A 167 -5.84 -11.94 20.53
CA GLU A 167 -6.32 -12.96 19.61
C GLU A 167 -7.42 -12.37 18.70
N PRO A 168 -7.21 -12.31 17.37
CA PRO A 168 -8.21 -11.76 16.47
C PRO A 168 -9.46 -12.63 16.41
N PRO A 169 -10.66 -12.03 16.29
CA PRO A 169 -11.89 -12.80 16.06
C PRO A 169 -11.82 -13.53 14.71
N ALA A 170 -12.64 -14.57 14.55
CA ALA A 170 -12.80 -15.24 13.26
C ALA A 170 -13.37 -14.26 12.20
N SER A 171 -12.95 -14.43 10.94
CA SER A 171 -13.52 -13.66 9.82
C SER A 171 -15.00 -13.96 9.66
N GLN A 172 -15.78 -12.91 9.51
CA GLN A 172 -17.20 -12.97 9.22
C GLN A 172 -17.64 -11.78 8.36
N TYR A 173 -18.61 -12.02 7.48
CA TYR A 173 -19.33 -10.95 6.81
C TYR A 173 -20.20 -10.18 7.81
N LEU A 174 -20.22 -8.86 7.67
CA LEU A 174 -21.14 -8.01 8.43
C LEU A 174 -22.55 -8.14 7.84
N GLY A 175 -23.56 -8.14 8.71
CA GLY A 175 -24.96 -8.14 8.28
C GLY A 175 -25.36 -6.86 7.53
N THR A 176 -24.62 -5.78 7.74
CA THR A 176 -24.71 -4.52 7.00
C THR A 176 -23.28 -4.00 6.81
N PRO A 177 -22.87 -3.63 5.57
CA PRO A 177 -21.55 -3.05 5.36
C PRO A 177 -21.33 -1.81 6.24
N GLU A 178 -20.13 -1.69 6.76
CA GLU A 178 -19.68 -0.55 7.57
C GLU A 178 -18.64 0.26 6.79
N THR A 179 -18.40 1.49 7.21
CA THR A 179 -17.33 2.33 6.65
C THR A 179 -16.45 2.81 7.80
N ALA A 180 -15.15 2.54 7.71
CA ALA A 180 -14.15 3.05 8.64
C ALA A 180 -13.70 4.45 8.21
N LEU A 181 -13.69 5.40 9.15
CA LEU A 181 -13.20 6.75 8.93
C LEU A 181 -11.75 6.85 9.38
N LEU A 182 -10.83 6.90 8.42
CA LEU A 182 -9.43 7.11 8.71
C LEU A 182 -9.14 8.61 8.73
N TRP A 183 -8.41 9.08 9.72
CA TRP A 183 -8.04 10.50 9.79
C TRP A 183 -6.75 10.71 10.58
N ARG A 184 -6.06 11.83 10.32
CA ARG A 184 -4.89 12.24 11.10
C ARG A 184 -5.21 13.47 11.95
N GLN A 185 -4.87 13.38 13.23
CA GLN A 185 -4.86 14.50 14.16
C GLN A 185 -3.42 14.74 14.59
N ASP A 186 -2.88 15.92 14.30
CA ASP A 186 -1.47 16.24 14.48
C ASP A 186 -0.57 15.19 13.77
N GLU A 187 0.28 14.47 14.49
CA GLU A 187 1.13 13.40 13.96
C GLU A 187 0.57 11.98 14.19
N GLN A 188 -0.71 11.87 14.59
CA GLN A 188 -1.35 10.60 14.95
C GLN A 188 -2.50 10.23 14.00
N CYS A 189 -2.36 9.12 13.29
CA CYS A 189 -3.46 8.53 12.51
C CYS A 189 -4.43 7.77 13.41
N ARG A 190 -5.71 7.80 13.05
CA ARG A 190 -6.85 7.29 13.80
C ARG A 190 -7.86 6.62 12.85
N VAL A 191 -8.67 5.74 13.43
CA VAL A 191 -9.83 5.09 12.82
C VAL A 191 -11.06 5.37 13.67
#